data_AF-A0A5P8E3H4-F1
#
_entry.id   AF-A0A5P8E3H4-F1
#
_cell.length_a   1.000
_cell.length_b   1.000
_cell.length_c   1.000
_cell.angle_alpha   90.00
_cell.angle_beta   90.00
_cell.angle_gamma   90.00
#
_symmetry.space_group_name_H-M   'P 1'
#
loop_
_entity.id
_entity.type
_entity.pdbx_description
1 polymer ?
#
loop_
_entity_poly.entity_id
_entity_poly.type
_entity_poly.pdbx_seq_one_letter_code
_entity_poly.pdbx_strand_id
1 'polypeptide(L)'
;MIRKILKWLKTSHRYLHLLGGMVLGLVSNGWYMALVAGFCTAGALEYKDCMYNKRITAWDWIDFGLTVLGTAAGWSIHALIFS
;
A
#
# COMPACT_ATOMS: atom_id res chain seq x y z
N MET A 1 -10.08 -18.34 12.13
CA MET A 1 -8.86 -17.54 11.87
C MET A 1 -9.04 -16.63 10.66
N ILE A 2 -9.28 -17.16 9.45
CA ILE A 2 -9.49 -16.39 8.20
C ILE A 2 -10.53 -15.26 8.33
N ARG A 3 -11.68 -15.53 8.95
CA ARG A 3 -12.73 -14.51 9.18
C ARG A 3 -12.24 -13.29 9.99
N LYS A 4 -11.27 -13.49 10.90
CA LYS A 4 -10.67 -12.39 11.69
C LYS A 4 -9.75 -11.55 10.81
N ILE A 5 -8.94 -12.19 9.97
CA ILE A 5 -8.04 -11.52 9.00
C ILE A 5 -8.85 -10.70 8.00
N LEU A 6 -9.91 -11.28 7.43
CA LEU A 6 -10.79 -10.57 6.49
C LEU A 6 -11.50 -9.38 7.14
N LYS A 7 -11.93 -9.50 8.41
CA LYS A 7 -12.45 -8.35 9.16
C LYS A 7 -11.39 -7.28 9.36
N TRP A 8 -10.18 -7.68 9.75
CA TRP A 8 -9.06 -6.76 9.98
C TRP A 8 -8.64 -6.02 8.70
N LEU A 9 -8.67 -6.68 7.53
CA LEU A 9 -8.43 -6.06 6.22
C LEU A 9 -9.55 -5.10 5.78
N LYS A 10 -10.78 -5.31 6.27
CA LYS A 10 -11.90 -4.40 6.00
C LYS A 10 -11.90 -3.17 6.90
N THR A 11 -11.25 -3.24 8.07
CA THR A 11 -11.04 -2.08 8.94
C THR A 11 -10.26 -1.01 8.17
N SER A 12 -10.71 0.25 8.23
CA SER A 12 -10.09 1.39 7.53
C SER A 12 -9.94 1.22 6.01
N HIS A 13 -10.63 0.26 5.40
CA HIS A 13 -10.38 -0.12 3.99
C HIS A 13 -8.92 -0.50 3.69
N ARG A 14 -8.20 -1.08 4.66
CA ARG A 14 -6.81 -1.57 4.52
C ARG A 14 -6.54 -2.40 3.27
N TYR A 15 -7.51 -3.18 2.82
CA TYR A 15 -7.40 -3.94 1.57
C TYR A 15 -7.17 -3.06 0.33
N LEU A 16 -7.65 -1.81 0.33
CA LEU A 16 -7.43 -0.83 -0.76
C LEU A 16 -6.00 -0.30 -0.75
N HIS A 17 -5.38 -0.09 0.41
CA HIS A 17 -3.97 0.28 0.51
C HIS A 17 -3.08 -0.83 -0.06
N LEU A 18 -3.37 -2.08 0.31
CA LEU A 18 -2.67 -3.25 -0.22
C LEU A 18 -2.88 -3.40 -1.73
N LEU A 19 -4.13 -3.36 -2.20
CA LEU A 19 -4.45 -3.53 -3.61
C LEU A 19 -3.93 -2.36 -4.48
N GLY A 20 -4.04 -1.13 -4.00
CA GLY A 20 -3.51 0.06 -4.67
C GLY A 20 -1.99 0.00 -4.79
N GLY A 21 -1.31 -0.44 -3.73
CA GLY A 21 0.11 -0.76 -3.79
C GLY A 21 0.41 -1.83 -4.85
N MET A 22 -0.33 -2.94 -4.87
CA MET A 22 -0.11 -4.01 -5.85
C MET A 22 -0.22 -3.52 -7.29
N VAL A 23 -1.21 -2.67 -7.60
CA VAL A 23 -1.35 -2.08 -8.93
C VAL A 23 -0.13 -1.22 -9.29
N LEU A 24 0.38 -0.41 -8.37
CA LEU A 24 1.60 0.39 -8.60
C LEU A 24 2.84 -0.50 -8.84
N GLY A 25 2.98 -1.58 -8.07
CA GLY A 25 4.05 -2.55 -8.26
C GLY A 25 3.97 -3.25 -9.62
N LEU A 26 2.76 -3.60 -10.06
CA LEU A 26 2.52 -4.26 -11.34
C LEU A 26 2.88 -3.40 -12.55
N VAL A 27 2.89 -2.08 -12.44
CA VAL A 27 3.27 -1.17 -13.53
C VAL A 27 4.69 -0.63 -13.40
N SER A 28 5.43 -1.06 -12.38
CA SER A 28 6.79 -0.58 -12.11
C SER A 28 7.83 -1.36 -12.88
N ASN A 29 8.75 -0.64 -13.54
CA ASN A 29 9.80 -1.21 -14.41
C ASN A 29 11.01 -1.79 -13.64
N GLY A 30 10.85 -2.10 -12.35
CA GLY A 30 11.95 -2.60 -11.51
C GLY A 30 11.66 -2.53 -10.02
N TRP A 31 12.32 -3.38 -9.25
CA TRP A 31 12.10 -3.51 -7.79
C TRP A 31 12.34 -2.19 -7.05
N TYR A 32 13.41 -1.48 -7.43
CA TYR A 32 13.77 -0.20 -6.82
C TYR A 32 12.70 0.86 -7.10
N MET A 33 12.21 0.95 -8.34
CA MET A 33 11.13 1.86 -8.74
C MET A 33 9.82 1.52 -8.02
N ALA A 34 9.48 0.24 -7.88
CA ALA A 34 8.28 -0.19 -7.17
C ALA A 34 8.30 0.20 -5.69
N LEU A 35 9.45 0.05 -5.03
CA LEU A 35 9.60 0.46 -3.64
C LEU A 35 9.53 1.98 -3.51
N VAL A 36 10.30 2.74 -4.30
CA VAL A 36 10.27 4.22 -4.24
C VAL A 36 8.85 4.74 -4.52
N ALA A 37 8.16 4.23 -5.54
CA ALA A 37 6.77 4.59 -5.84
C ALA A 37 5.83 4.25 -4.67
N GLY A 38 6.03 3.10 -4.02
CA GLY A 38 5.27 2.69 -2.84
C GLY A 38 5.50 3.61 -1.64
N PHE A 39 6.76 3.91 -1.31
CA PHE A 39 7.12 4.82 -0.21
C PHE A 39 6.58 6.24 -0.45
N CYS A 40 6.74 6.79 -1.66
CA CYS A 40 6.22 8.11 -2.00
C CYS A 40 4.69 8.16 -1.97
N THR A 41 4.02 7.15 -2.53
CA THR A 41 2.54 7.12 -2.55
C THR A 41 1.97 6.94 -1.14
N ALA A 42 2.50 5.98 -0.38
CA ALA A 42 2.13 5.76 1.01
C ALA A 42 2.34 7.03 1.84
N GLY A 43 3.50 7.66 1.68
CA GLY A 43 3.81 8.93 2.35
C GLY A 43 2.86 10.07 1.98
N ALA A 44 2.55 10.23 0.69
CA ALA A 44 1.64 11.26 0.22
C ALA A 44 0.20 11.06 0.74
N LEU A 45 -0.28 9.81 0.78
CA LEU A 45 -1.62 9.47 1.28
C LEU A 45 -1.74 9.78 2.78
N GLU A 46 -0.80 9.32 3.58
CA GLU A 46 -0.78 9.54 5.03
C GLU A 46 -0.54 11.01 5.39
N TYR A 47 0.33 11.71 4.66
CA TYR A 47 0.55 13.15 4.83
C TYR A 47 -0.75 13.93 4.54
N LYS A 48 -1.42 13.60 3.44
CA LYS A 48 -2.72 14.19 3.09
C LYS A 48 -3.77 13.91 4.17
N ASP A 49 -3.81 12.70 4.73
CA ASP A 49 -4.74 12.36 5.80
C ASP A 49 -4.44 13.14 7.10
N CYS A 50 -3.19 13.23 7.51
CA CYS A 50 -2.79 14.04 8.68
C CYS A 50 -3.06 15.54 8.52
N MET A 51 -2.92 16.09 7.32
CA MET A 51 -3.04 17.53 7.10
C MET A 51 -4.49 17.99 6.91
N TYR A 52 -5.30 17.20 6.19
CA TYR A 52 -6.63 17.64 5.75
C TYR A 52 -7.77 16.96 6.52
N ASN A 53 -7.52 15.86 7.23
CA ASN A 53 -8.55 15.20 8.02
C ASN A 53 -8.45 15.61 9.50
N LYS A 54 -9.34 16.50 9.95
CA LYS A 54 -9.38 16.98 11.35
C LYS A 54 -9.55 15.88 12.42
N ARG A 55 -9.90 14.65 12.02
CA ARG A 55 -10.03 13.50 12.92
C ARG A 55 -8.77 12.64 13.01
N ILE A 56 -7.86 12.76 12.04
CA ILE A 56 -6.63 11.98 11.98
C ILE A 56 -5.49 12.91 12.39
N THR A 57 -4.95 12.68 13.57
CA THR A 57 -3.87 13.49 14.15
C THR A 57 -2.51 12.78 14.14
N ALA A 58 -2.49 11.52 13.71
CA ALA A 58 -1.32 10.66 13.72
C ALA A 58 -1.24 9.85 12.43
N TRP A 59 -0.01 9.55 12.04
CA TRP A 59 0.34 8.75 10.88
C TRP A 59 -0.08 7.29 11.06
N ASP A 60 -0.84 6.72 10.11
CA ASP A 60 -1.20 5.30 10.16
C ASP A 60 -0.11 4.44 9.49
N TRP A 61 0.78 3.90 10.32
CA TRP A 61 1.86 3.03 9.87
C TRP A 61 1.36 1.70 9.28
N ILE A 62 0.14 1.27 9.59
CA ILE A 62 -0.45 0.05 9.02
C ILE A 62 -0.84 0.31 7.57
N ASP A 63 -1.54 1.41 7.30
CA ASP A 63 -1.97 1.77 5.95
C ASP A 63 -0.76 2.13 5.07
N PHE A 64 0.24 2.80 5.65
CA PHE A 64 1.55 3.01 5.02
C PHE A 64 2.23 1.68 4.66
N GLY A 65 2.38 0.79 5.65
CA GLY A 65 3.06 -0.49 5.49
C GLY A 65 2.37 -1.39 4.48
N LEU A 66 1.03 -1.43 4.49
CA LEU A 66 0.24 -2.20 3.53
C LEU A 66 0.42 -1.68 2.10
N THR A 67 0.54 -0.37 1.91
CA THR A 67 0.79 0.21 0.58
C THR A 67 2.17 -0.19 0.06
N VAL A 68 3.22 -0.09 0.88
CA VAL A 68 4.59 -0.50 0.52
C VAL A 68 4.69 -2.01 0.27
N LEU A 69 4.06 -2.82 1.13
CA LEU A 69 4.00 -4.28 0.94
C LEU A 69 3.22 -4.64 -0.33
N GLY A 70 2.17 -3.89 -0.63
CA GLY A 70 1.42 -4.00 -1.86
C GLY A 70 2.31 -3.79 -3.07
N THR A 71 3.10 -2.71 -3.11
CA THR A 71 3.98 -2.45 -4.26
C THR A 71 5.05 -3.51 -4.45
N ALA A 72 5.65 -4.00 -3.35
CA ALA A 72 6.60 -5.10 -3.40
C ALA A 72 5.96 -6.37 -3.98
N ALA A 73 4.78 -6.76 -3.49
CA ALA A 73 4.05 -7.93 -3.97
C ALA A 73 3.62 -7.78 -5.44
N GLY A 74 3.13 -6.60 -5.82
CA GLY A 74 2.75 -6.29 -7.20
C GLY A 74 3.92 -6.40 -8.16
N TRP A 75 5.08 -5.88 -7.78
CA TRP A 75 6.29 -6.02 -8.60
C TRP A 75 6.77 -7.47 -8.68
N SER A 76 6.69 -8.24 -7.58
CA SER A 76 7.02 -9.68 -7.64
C SER A 76 6.14 -10.41 -8.65
N ILE A 77 4.85 -10.07 -8.75
CA ILE A 77 3.96 -10.64 -9.76
C ILE A 77 4.36 -10.17 -11.17
N HIS A 78 4.64 -8.88 -11.36
CA HIS A 78 5.15 -8.37 -12.64
C HIS A 78 6.39 -9.16 -13.07
N ALA A 79 7.36 -9.29 -12.17
CA ALA A 79 8.61 -9.99 -12.42
C ALA A 79 8.38 -11.45 -12.81
N LEU A 80 7.35 -12.13 -12.29
CA LEU A 80 7.04 -13.52 -12.67
C LEU A 80 6.33 -13.63 -14.03
N ILE A 81 5.59 -12.61 -14.45
CA ILE A 81 4.82 -12.63 -15.70
C ILE A 81 5.67 -12.16 -16.89
N PHE A 82 6.55 -11.18 -16.65
CA PHE A 82 7.31 -10.48 -17.69
C PHE A 82 8.82 -10.78 -17.65
N SER A 83 9.27 -11.71 -16.80
CA SER A 83 10.63 -12.28 -16.84
C SER A 83 10.89 -13.17 -18.05
#